data_AF-A0A7Y2USV0-F1
#
_entry.id   AF-A0A7Y2USV0-F1
#
_cell.length_a   1.000
_cell.length_b   1.000
_cell.length_c   1.000
_cell.angle_alpha   90.00
_cell.angle_beta   90.00
_cell.angle_gamma   90.00
#
_symmetry.space_group_name_H-M   'P 1'
#
loop_
_entity.id
_entity.type
_entity.pdbx_description
1 polymer ?
#
loop_
_entity_poly.entity_id
_entity_poly.type
_entity_poly.pdbx_seq_one_letter_code
_entity_poly.pdbx_strand_id
1 'polypeptide(L)'
;QDGFAAPCVHRDEVRRLPEGAVLLAGNAHSGVQAMAYERDGIRFWGVQYHPEIDPKNLGPSMVRMGWMDDDAGRDLAVSADDPEAAKRLGIRAEDMKPDVRMTELRNWLASL
;
A
#
# COMPACT_ATOMS: atom_id res chain seq x y z
N GLN A 1 13.22 11.27 1.12
CA GLN A 1 13.14 9.81 1.27
C GLN A 1 12.48 9.29 0.02
N ASP A 2 13.05 8.28 -0.62
CA ASP A 2 12.53 7.80 -1.91
C ASP A 2 11.66 6.55 -1.67
N GLY A 3 10.36 6.68 -1.93
CA GLY A 3 9.37 5.60 -1.87
C GLY A 3 8.89 5.20 -0.47
N PHE A 4 7.91 4.29 -0.43
CA PHE A 4 7.30 3.68 0.76
C PHE A 4 6.82 2.26 0.48
N ALA A 5 6.59 1.47 1.52
CA ALA A 5 5.90 0.18 1.44
C ALA A 5 4.45 0.30 1.93
N ALA A 6 3.54 -0.43 1.28
CA ALA A 6 2.16 -0.59 1.73
C ALA A 6 1.68 -2.00 1.38
N PRO A 7 0.76 -2.59 2.18
CA PRO A 7 0.09 -3.84 1.82
C PRO A 7 -0.55 -3.77 0.45
N CYS A 8 -0.36 -4.77 -0.40
CA CYS A 8 -0.88 -4.75 -1.77
C CYS A 8 -1.33 -6.16 -2.16
N VAL A 9 -2.65 -6.35 -2.34
CA VAL A 9 -3.26 -7.64 -2.68
C VAL A 9 -4.40 -7.41 -3.65
N HIS A 10 -4.15 -7.67 -4.93
CA HIS A 10 -5.16 -7.54 -5.99
C HIS A 10 -4.82 -8.51 -7.13
N ARG A 11 -5.82 -8.83 -7.97
CA ARG A 11 -5.65 -9.74 -9.13
C ARG A 11 -5.54 -8.99 -10.45
N ASP A 12 -6.15 -7.81 -10.51
CA ASP A 12 -6.22 -6.96 -11.69
C ASP A 12 -5.45 -5.68 -11.42
N GLU A 13 -4.86 -5.09 -12.44
CA GLU A 13 -4.13 -3.83 -12.31
C GLU A 13 -4.58 -2.80 -13.35
N VAL A 14 -4.56 -1.53 -12.96
CA VAL A 14 -4.63 -0.39 -13.86
C VAL A 14 -3.31 -0.30 -14.60
N ARG A 15 -3.29 -0.63 -15.89
CA ARG A 15 -2.08 -0.56 -16.72
C ARG A 15 -1.88 0.78 -17.43
N ARG A 16 -2.94 1.57 -17.55
CA ARG A 16 -2.94 2.82 -18.31
C ARG A 16 -3.77 3.85 -17.57
N LEU A 17 -3.21 5.04 -17.40
CA LEU A 17 -3.94 6.16 -16.83
C LEU A 17 -5.06 6.60 -17.79
N PRO A 18 -6.23 6.96 -17.25
CA PRO A 18 -7.23 7.67 -18.05
C PRO A 18 -6.68 9.04 -18.45
N GLU A 19 -7.18 9.59 -19.55
CA GLU A 19 -6.77 10.91 -20.01
C GLU A 19 -7.02 11.97 -18.95
N GLY A 20 -6.03 12.82 -18.69
CA GLY A 20 -6.14 13.88 -17.68
C GLY A 20 -5.87 13.45 -16.24
N ALA A 21 -5.67 12.16 -15.96
CA ALA A 21 -5.18 11.71 -14.65
C ALA A 21 -3.68 11.96 -14.48
N VAL A 22 -3.28 12.17 -13.24
CA VAL A 22 -1.91 12.38 -12.79
C VAL A 22 -1.43 11.11 -12.09
N LEU A 23 -0.26 10.58 -12.50
CA LEU A 23 0.42 9.49 -11.81
C LEU A 23 0.96 10.00 -10.47
N LEU A 24 0.64 9.32 -9.37
CA LEU A 24 1.14 9.68 -8.04
C LEU A 24 2.21 8.71 -7.55
N ALA A 25 2.02 7.41 -7.81
CA ALA A 25 2.96 6.37 -7.42
C ALA A 25 2.95 5.23 -8.43
N GLY A 26 4.07 4.51 -8.53
CA GLY A 26 4.27 3.30 -9.32
C GLY A 26 5.45 2.51 -8.78
N ASN A 27 5.60 1.25 -9.20
CA ASN A 27 6.77 0.43 -8.88
C ASN A 27 7.14 -0.49 -10.05
N ALA A 28 8.18 -1.30 -9.88
CA ALA A 28 8.68 -2.19 -10.94
C ALA A 28 7.67 -3.27 -11.37
N HIS A 29 6.69 -3.61 -10.52
CA HIS A 29 5.66 -4.59 -10.83
C HIS A 29 4.46 -3.95 -11.54
N SER A 30 3.97 -2.82 -11.03
CA SER A 30 2.86 -2.07 -11.63
C SER A 30 3.23 -0.61 -11.78
N GLY A 31 3.25 -0.14 -13.03
CA GLY A 31 3.64 1.24 -13.38
C GLY A 31 2.64 2.30 -12.89
N VAL A 32 1.40 1.89 -12.58
CA VAL A 32 0.41 2.73 -11.91
C VAL A 32 0.11 2.07 -10.58
N GLN A 33 0.40 2.70 -9.46
CA GLN A 33 -0.03 2.24 -8.13
C GLN A 33 -0.98 3.24 -7.50
N ALA A 34 -0.84 4.53 -7.82
CA ALA A 34 -1.76 5.56 -7.39
C ALA A 34 -1.94 6.63 -8.47
N MET A 35 -3.14 7.18 -8.56
CA MET A 35 -3.46 8.27 -9.47
C MET A 35 -4.47 9.26 -8.87
N ALA A 36 -4.38 10.52 -9.28
CA ALA A 36 -5.41 11.52 -9.05
C ALA A 36 -6.05 11.95 -10.37
N TYR A 37 -7.34 12.20 -10.34
CA TYR A 37 -8.11 12.78 -11.43
C TYR A 37 -8.99 13.90 -10.89
N GLU A 38 -8.75 15.12 -11.36
CA GLU A 38 -9.48 16.31 -10.93
C GLU A 38 -9.83 17.19 -12.12
N ARG A 39 -11.04 17.01 -12.67
CA ARG A 39 -11.55 17.78 -13.82
C ARG A 39 -13.08 17.82 -13.80
N ASP A 40 -13.66 18.89 -14.33
CA ASP A 40 -15.11 19.03 -14.56
C ASP A 40 -15.97 18.74 -13.31
N GLY A 41 -15.48 19.17 -12.14
CA GLY A 41 -16.14 18.95 -10.85
C GLY A 41 -15.99 17.54 -10.28
N ILE A 42 -15.32 16.63 -10.98
CA ILE A 42 -14.97 15.29 -10.49
C ILE A 42 -13.65 15.38 -9.72
N ARG A 43 -13.60 14.75 -8.55
CA ARG A 43 -12.38 14.55 -7.78
C ARG A 43 -12.25 13.09 -7.36
N PHE A 44 -11.22 12.43 -7.83
CA PHE A 44 -10.98 11.00 -7.58
C PHE A 44 -9.49 10.76 -7.32
N TRP A 45 -9.17 10.18 -6.16
CA TRP A 45 -7.83 9.69 -5.84
C TRP A 45 -7.93 8.18 -5.62
N GLY A 46 -7.20 7.41 -6.43
CA GLY A 46 -7.24 5.95 -6.41
C GLY A 46 -5.86 5.36 -6.14
N VAL A 47 -5.84 4.30 -5.34
CA VAL A 47 -4.65 3.50 -5.01
C VAL A 47 -4.94 2.03 -5.32
N GLN A 48 -3.92 1.26 -5.71
CA GLN A 48 -4.01 -0.19 -5.95
C GLN A 48 -3.46 -1.02 -4.79
N TYR A 49 -2.83 -0.37 -3.82
CA TYR A 49 -2.49 -0.94 -2.52
C TYR A 49 -3.56 -0.58 -1.48
N HIS A 50 -3.43 -1.19 -0.30
CA HIS A 50 -4.36 -1.12 0.81
C HIS A 50 -3.73 -0.42 2.00
N PRO A 51 -3.64 0.92 2.00
CA PRO A 51 -3.10 1.67 3.12
C PRO A 51 -3.93 1.51 4.40
N GLU A 52 -5.18 1.07 4.30
CA GLU A 52 -6.10 0.79 5.41
C GLU A 52 -5.83 -0.56 6.10
N ILE A 53 -5.19 -1.53 5.44
CA ILE A 53 -5.05 -2.88 5.98
C ILE A 53 -3.91 -2.96 6.99
N ASP A 54 -4.23 -3.33 8.24
CA ASP A 54 -3.25 -3.60 9.31
C ASP A 54 -2.41 -4.87 9.02
N PRO A 55 -1.06 -4.80 9.00
CA PRO A 55 -0.21 -5.93 8.61
C PRO A 55 -0.29 -7.03 9.68
N LYS A 56 -0.60 -6.66 10.93
CA LYS A 56 -0.89 -7.56 12.06
C LYS A 56 -1.98 -8.57 11.75
N ASN A 57 -2.98 -8.14 10.97
CA ASN A 57 -4.09 -8.99 10.56
C ASN A 57 -3.86 -9.61 9.17
N LEU A 58 -3.13 -8.92 8.29
CA LEU A 58 -2.87 -9.39 6.94
C LEU A 58 -1.99 -10.63 6.92
N GLY A 59 -0.84 -10.62 7.59
CA GLY A 59 0.10 -11.76 7.59
C GLY A 59 -0.56 -13.08 7.96
N PRO A 60 -1.23 -13.19 9.13
CA PRO A 60 -1.93 -14.41 9.53
C PRO A 60 -3.09 -14.79 8.58
N SER A 61 -3.71 -13.81 7.93
CA SER A 61 -4.76 -14.07 6.95
C SER A 61 -4.23 -14.65 5.65
N MET A 62 -3.10 -14.14 5.15
CA MET A 62 -2.45 -14.64 3.94
C MET A 62 -1.93 -16.06 4.14
N VAL A 63 -1.39 -16.37 5.32
CA VAL A 63 -0.99 -17.75 5.70
C VAL A 63 -2.18 -18.69 5.69
N ARG A 64 -3.29 -18.32 6.35
CA ARG A 64 -4.51 -19.14 6.37
C ARG A 64 -5.10 -19.38 4.98
N MET A 65 -4.93 -18.44 4.05
CA MET A 65 -5.36 -18.57 2.65
C MET A 65 -4.38 -19.38 1.79
N GLY A 66 -3.20 -19.73 2.31
CA GLY A 66 -2.14 -20.42 1.56
C GLY A 66 -1.46 -19.53 0.52
N TRP A 67 -1.49 -18.20 0.70
CA TRP A 67 -0.89 -17.22 -0.21
C TRP A 67 0.45 -16.65 0.29
N MET A 68 0.86 -17.04 1.49
CA MET A 68 2.12 -16.62 2.11
C MET A 68 2.61 -17.74 3.02
N ASP A 69 3.92 -17.92 3.12
CA ASP A 69 4.52 -18.86 4.06
C ASP A 69 4.42 -18.36 5.52
N ASP A 70 4.52 -19.30 6.47
CA ASP A 70 4.34 -19.01 7.89
C ASP A 70 5.35 -18.00 8.43
N ASP A 71 6.60 -18.00 7.93
CA ASP A 71 7.66 -17.13 8.42
C ASP A 71 7.43 -15.69 7.96
N ALA A 72 7.16 -15.49 6.67
CA ALA A 72 6.79 -14.18 6.11
C ALA A 72 5.49 -13.64 6.71
N GLY A 73 4.51 -14.50 6.96
CA GLY A 73 3.26 -14.12 7.62
C GLY A 73 3.47 -13.68 9.07
N ARG A 74 4.37 -14.34 9.81
CA ARG A 74 4.76 -13.94 11.17
C ARG A 74 5.52 -12.62 11.16
N ASP A 75 6.48 -12.45 10.25
CA ASP A 75 7.24 -11.21 10.12
C ASP A 75 6.33 -10.03 9.75
N LEU A 76 5.38 -10.23 8.84
CA LEU A 76 4.43 -9.18 8.44
C LEU A 76 3.52 -8.78 9.59
N ALA A 77 3.14 -9.73 10.45
CA ALA A 77 2.26 -9.45 11.58
C ALA A 77 2.88 -8.50 12.62
N VAL A 78 4.21 -8.44 12.69
CA VAL A 78 4.95 -7.65 13.67
C VAL A 78 5.80 -6.56 13.03
N SER A 79 5.74 -6.39 11.71
CA SER A 79 6.67 -5.53 10.96
C SER A 79 6.62 -4.05 11.35
N ALA A 80 5.52 -3.56 11.93
CA ALA A 80 5.43 -2.19 12.42
C ALA A 80 6.24 -1.96 13.71
N ASP A 81 6.41 -3.01 14.52
CA ASP A 81 7.01 -2.96 15.86
C ASP A 81 8.41 -3.62 15.92
N ASP A 82 8.73 -4.50 14.97
CA ASP A 82 10.02 -5.19 14.85
C ASP A 82 10.76 -4.80 13.56
N PRO A 83 11.77 -3.92 13.64
CA PRO A 83 12.58 -3.52 12.49
C PRO A 83 13.33 -4.66 11.81
N GLU A 84 13.73 -5.70 12.53
CA GLU A 84 14.43 -6.84 11.92
C GLU A 84 13.45 -7.73 11.14
N ALA A 85 12.19 -7.87 11.61
CA ALA A 85 11.12 -8.50 10.83
C ALA A 85 10.80 -7.71 9.55
N ALA A 86 10.63 -6.39 9.65
CA ALA A 86 10.44 -5.54 8.48
C ALA A 86 11.61 -5.67 7.48
N LYS A 87 12.85 -5.71 7.97
CA LYS A 87 14.05 -5.87 7.15
C LYS A 87 14.09 -7.21 6.42
N ARG A 88 13.68 -8.32 7.06
CA ARG A 88 13.56 -9.63 6.40
C ARG A 88 12.57 -9.62 5.24
N LEU A 89 11.51 -8.81 5.34
CA LEU A 89 10.55 -8.57 4.26
C LEU A 89 11.00 -7.53 3.23
N GLY A 90 12.17 -6.90 3.41
CA GLY A 90 12.67 -5.85 2.53
C GLY A 90 11.90 -4.52 2.64
N ILE A 91 11.17 -4.30 3.74
CA ILE A 91 10.42 -3.06 4.00
C ILE A 91 10.98 -2.34 5.23
N ARG A 92 10.46 -1.15 5.49
CA ARG A 92 10.78 -0.38 6.71
C ARG A 92 9.62 -0.51 7.70
N ALA A 93 9.94 -0.67 8.98
CA ALA A 93 8.92 -0.72 10.02
C ALA A 93 8.08 0.55 10.08
N GLU A 94 8.71 1.70 9.86
CA GLU A 94 8.06 3.01 9.83
C GLU A 94 6.92 3.08 8.79
N ASP A 95 7.11 2.47 7.61
CA ASP A 95 6.11 2.47 6.54
C ASP A 95 4.84 1.70 6.93
N MET A 96 4.94 0.79 7.91
CA MET A 96 3.82 -0.03 8.40
C MET A 96 3.05 0.65 9.52
N LYS A 97 3.56 1.75 10.08
CA LYS A 97 2.84 2.49 11.11
C LYS A 97 1.60 3.18 10.53
N PRO A 98 0.49 3.21 11.28
CA PRO A 98 -0.78 3.76 10.79
C PRO A 98 -0.69 5.19 10.25
N ASP A 99 0.06 6.07 10.92
CA ASP A 99 0.24 7.47 10.56
C ASP A 99 0.99 7.65 9.23
N VAL A 100 2.00 6.82 8.98
CA VAL A 100 2.77 6.83 7.73
C VAL A 100 1.98 6.14 6.62
N ARG A 101 1.55 4.90 6.85
CA ARG A 101 0.86 4.08 5.84
C ARG A 101 -0.41 4.73 5.30
N MET A 102 -1.19 5.40 6.16
CA MET A 102 -2.44 6.05 5.78
C MET A 102 -2.27 7.52 5.37
N THR A 103 -1.05 7.99 5.11
CA THR A 103 -0.79 9.40 4.75
C THR A 103 -1.64 9.88 3.57
N GLU A 104 -1.81 9.07 2.53
CA GLU A 104 -2.59 9.46 1.36
C GLU A 104 -4.09 9.55 1.64
N LEU A 105 -4.64 8.62 2.42
CA LEU A 105 -6.03 8.70 2.88
C LEU A 105 -6.25 9.96 3.73
N ARG A 106 -5.31 10.29 4.62
CA ARG A 106 -5.36 11.52 5.43
C ARG A 106 -5.32 12.76 4.55
N ASN A 107 -4.42 12.79 3.56
CA ASN A 107 -4.30 13.90 2.62
C ASN A 107 -5.57 14.07 1.77
N TRP A 108 -6.15 12.96 1.30
CA TRP A 108 -7.41 12.97 0.57
C TRP A 108 -8.53 13.58 1.41
N LEU A 109 -8.74 13.09 2.64
CA LEU A 109 -9.76 13.60 3.56
C LEU A 109 -9.56 15.08 3.89
N ALA A 110 -8.31 15.52 4.05
CA ALA A 110 -7.98 16.92 4.31
C ALA A 110 -8.19 17.83 3.09
N SER A 111 -8.30 17.26 1.88
CA SER A 111 -8.56 18.01 0.66
C SER A 111 -10.05 18.28 0.41
N LEU A 112 -10.95 17.52 1.05
CA LEU A 112 -12.41 17.64 0.91
C LEU A 112 -12.93 18.97 1.46
#